data_AF-A0A2E0HW59-F1
#
_entry.id   AF-A0A2E0HW59-F1
#
_cell.length_a   1.000
_cell.length_b   1.000
_cell.length_c   1.000
_cell.angle_alpha   90.00
_cell.angle_beta   90.00
_cell.angle_gamma   90.00
#
_symmetry.space_group_name_H-M   'P 1'
#
loop_
_entity.id
_entity.type
_entity.pdbx_description
1 polymer ?
#
loop_
_entity_poly.entity_id
_entity_poly.type
_entity_poly.pdbx_seq_one_letter_code
_entity_poly.pdbx_strand_id
1 'polypeptide(L)'
;MEVLGRNDLRCRQRMGGRGLSRFEIKIDGQPVAATRPRFRRTSKGVMTHPTKKTHESSIRIKKLAEKAMKGKEKLSGPLEVKIHAMFECPKYKHRVNNPAKTTLKANGPDVDNIAKHYMDALLASGIVAKDDNLVVSLLCTKIELAQGIKPYTLITIDEILSDDNPWRTMIDSILEAI
;
A
#
# COMPACT_ATOMS: atom_id res chain seq x y z
N MET A 1 -15.76 12.09 30.25
CA MET A 1 -14.76 11.01 30.06
C MET A 1 -14.15 11.22 28.68
N GLU A 2 -13.23 12.19 28.62
CA GLU A 2 -12.52 12.59 27.41
C GLU A 2 -11.37 11.61 27.17
N VAL A 3 -11.45 10.80 26.11
CA VAL A 3 -10.26 10.23 25.49
C VAL A 3 -10.57 10.02 24.01
N LEU A 4 -10.04 10.91 23.17
CA LEU A 4 -9.56 10.61 21.82
C LEU A 4 -8.77 11.85 21.40
N GLY A 5 -7.50 11.84 21.81
CA GLY A 5 -6.51 12.80 21.38
C GLY A 5 -6.53 12.88 19.86
N ARG A 6 -6.90 14.06 19.35
CA ARG A 6 -6.64 14.46 17.98
C ARG A 6 -5.14 14.35 17.77
N ASN A 7 -4.68 13.26 17.13
CA ASN A 7 -3.37 13.23 16.49
C ASN A 7 -3.44 14.16 15.29
N ASP A 8 -3.37 15.44 15.64
CA ASP A 8 -3.26 16.59 14.80
C ASP A 8 -1.85 16.54 14.19
N LEU A 9 -1.70 15.79 13.11
CA LEU A 9 -0.54 15.87 12.21
C LEU A 9 -0.66 17.19 11.45
N ARG A 10 -0.52 18.30 12.19
CA ARG A 10 -0.27 19.62 11.65
C ARG A 10 1.05 19.54 10.89
N CYS A 11 0.93 19.53 9.57
CA CYS A 11 1.97 19.84 8.61
C CYS A 11 2.76 21.05 9.12
N ARG A 12 3.93 20.82 9.72
CA ARG A 12 4.94 21.85 9.92
C ARG A 12 5.53 22.13 8.54
N GLN A 13 4.90 23.04 7.80
CA GLN A 13 5.58 23.73 6.71
C GLN A 13 6.74 24.53 7.32
N ARG A 14 7.93 23.95 7.37
CA ARG A 14 9.17 24.74 7.50
C ARG A 14 9.39 25.43 6.17
N MET A 15 9.28 26.75 6.20
CA MET A 15 9.68 27.65 5.13
C MET A 15 11.16 27.41 4.80
N GLY A 16 11.48 27.06 3.55
CA GLY A 16 12.85 27.13 3.00
C GLY A 16 13.60 25.82 2.69
N GLY A 17 12.97 24.64 2.66
CA GLY A 17 13.60 23.38 2.23
C GLY A 17 12.64 22.56 1.38
N ARG A 18 13.15 21.75 0.43
CA ARG A 18 12.33 20.82 -0.36
C ARG A 18 11.46 19.99 0.58
N GLY A 19 10.15 20.24 0.60
CA GLY A 19 9.22 19.52 1.48
C GLY A 19 9.23 18.04 1.16
N LEU A 20 9.00 17.20 2.18
CA LEU A 20 8.82 15.76 2.04
C LEU A 20 7.78 15.46 0.94
N SER A 21 8.21 14.81 -0.14
CA SER A 21 7.31 14.42 -1.22
C SER A 21 6.48 13.23 -0.76
N ARG A 22 5.19 13.46 -0.46
CA ARG A 22 4.24 12.41 -0.07
C ARG A 22 3.22 12.16 -1.18
N PHE A 23 3.01 10.89 -1.49
CA PHE A 23 1.93 10.42 -2.35
C PHE A 23 0.95 9.55 -1.56
N GLU A 24 -0.34 9.86 -1.69
CA GLU A 24 -1.40 9.10 -1.02
C GLU A 24 -2.53 8.81 -2.00
N ILE A 25 -3.00 7.56 -2.01
CA ILE A 25 -4.10 7.12 -2.86
C ILE A 25 -5.01 6.15 -2.13
N LYS A 26 -6.32 6.33 -2.33
CA LYS A 26 -7.35 5.40 -1.89
C LYS A 26 -7.95 4.69 -3.09
N ILE A 27 -7.99 3.37 -3.04
CA ILE A 27 -8.53 2.51 -4.09
C ILE A 27 -9.76 1.79 -3.54
N ASP A 28 -10.95 2.16 -4.02
CA ASP A 28 -12.18 1.54 -3.54
C ASP A 28 -12.37 0.11 -4.07
N GLY A 29 -12.96 -0.75 -3.26
CA GLY A 29 -13.25 -2.14 -3.60
C GLY A 29 -12.39 -3.13 -2.79
N GLN A 30 -12.70 -4.42 -2.97
CA GLN A 30 -12.01 -5.49 -2.26
C GLN A 30 -10.52 -5.50 -2.59
N PRO A 31 -9.63 -5.51 -1.58
CA PRO A 31 -8.21 -5.64 -1.84
C PRO A 31 -7.89 -6.88 -2.67
N VAL A 32 -7.02 -6.72 -3.67
CA VAL A 32 -6.64 -7.78 -4.61
C VAL A 32 -5.19 -8.17 -4.35
N ALA A 33 -4.92 -9.47 -4.37
CA ALA A 33 -3.58 -10.01 -4.26
C ALA A 33 -3.09 -10.52 -5.63
N ALA A 34 -1.79 -10.42 -5.84
CA ALA A 34 -1.13 -11.00 -7.00
C ALA A 34 -1.34 -12.51 -6.95
N THR A 35 -1.87 -13.07 -8.03
CA THR A 35 -1.98 -14.54 -8.13
C THR A 35 -0.65 -15.09 -8.58
N ARG A 36 -0.20 -16.21 -8.00
CA ARG A 36 0.97 -16.92 -8.51
C ARG A 36 0.79 -17.22 -10.01
N PRO A 37 1.84 -17.04 -10.84
CA PRO A 37 1.75 -17.25 -12.28
C PRO A 37 1.18 -18.64 -12.58
N ARG A 38 0.13 -18.69 -13.40
CA ARG A 38 -0.40 -19.95 -13.90
C ARG A 38 0.24 -20.23 -15.25
N PHE A 39 0.95 -21.35 -15.33
CA PHE A 39 1.59 -21.79 -16.55
C PHE A 39 0.57 -22.44 -17.48
N ARG A 40 0.55 -22.02 -18.74
CA ARG A 40 -0.24 -22.64 -19.80
C ARG A 40 0.68 -23.00 -20.97
N ARG A 41 0.64 -24.26 -21.40
CA ARG A 41 1.29 -24.69 -22.65
C ARG A 41 0.55 -24.10 -23.85
N THR A 42 1.33 -23.57 -24.78
CA THR A 42 0.90 -23.04 -26.07
C THR A 42 1.76 -23.67 -27.17
N SER A 43 1.36 -23.53 -28.43
CA SER A 43 2.16 -24.02 -29.57
C SER A 43 3.56 -23.39 -29.66
N LYS A 44 3.78 -22.24 -29.01
CA LYS A 44 5.05 -21.50 -28.99
C LYS A 44 5.85 -21.66 -27.68
N GLY A 45 5.40 -22.53 -26.77
CA GLY A 45 6.05 -22.73 -25.46
C GLY A 45 5.10 -22.51 -24.27
N VAL A 46 5.67 -22.23 -23.09
CA VAL A 46 4.91 -21.98 -21.86
C VAL A 46 4.67 -20.48 -21.69
N MET A 47 3.40 -20.09 -21.59
CA MET A 47 3.00 -18.71 -21.31
C MET A 47 2.44 -18.59 -19.89
N THR A 48 2.77 -17.49 -19.23
CA THR A 48 2.18 -17.12 -17.93
C THR A 48 1.29 -15.90 -18.11
N HIS A 49 0.06 -15.98 -17.61
CA HIS A 49 -0.85 -14.84 -17.60
C HIS A 49 -1.35 -14.56 -16.18
N PRO A 50 -1.38 -13.28 -15.75
CA PRO A 50 -2.08 -12.91 -14.53
C PRO A 50 -3.58 -13.22 -14.70
N THR A 51 -4.28 -13.39 -13.58
CA THR A 51 -5.74 -13.58 -13.65
C THR A 51 -6.42 -12.31 -14.17
N LYS A 52 -7.58 -12.46 -14.82
CA LYS A 52 -8.39 -11.33 -15.29
C LYS A 52 -8.64 -10.30 -14.18
N LYS A 53 -8.94 -10.76 -12.96
CA LYS A 53 -9.17 -9.91 -11.78
C LYS A 53 -7.92 -9.10 -11.40
N THR A 54 -6.75 -9.74 -11.35
CA THR A 54 -5.47 -9.05 -11.09
C THR A 54 -5.20 -8.01 -12.17
N HIS A 55 -5.36 -8.36 -13.45
CA HIS A 55 -5.12 -7.46 -14.57
C HIS A 55 -6.04 -6.23 -14.56
N GLU A 56 -7.35 -6.42 -14.41
CA GLU A 56 -8.34 -5.34 -14.31
C GLU A 56 -8.06 -4.42 -13.12
N SER A 57 -7.69 -5.01 -11.98
CA SER A 57 -7.29 -4.25 -10.80
C SER A 57 -6.05 -3.39 -11.07
N SER A 58 -5.00 -3.95 -11.69
CA SER A 58 -3.80 -3.19 -12.05
C SER A 58 -4.10 -2.03 -12.99
N ILE A 59 -4.94 -2.22 -14.02
CA ILE A 59 -5.36 -1.15 -14.93
C ILE A 59 -6.07 -0.03 -14.16
N ARG A 60 -6.99 -0.39 -13.26
CA ARG A 60 -7.73 0.58 -12.45
C ARG A 60 -6.79 1.39 -11.55
N ILE A 61 -5.85 0.72 -10.89
CA ILE A 61 -4.88 1.36 -10.00
C ILE A 61 -4.01 2.34 -10.80
N LYS A 62 -3.48 1.91 -11.95
CA LYS A 62 -2.65 2.75 -12.84
C LYS A 62 -3.38 4.01 -13.27
N LYS A 63 -4.63 3.89 -13.74
CA LYS A 63 -5.45 5.05 -14.14
C LYS A 63 -5.69 6.04 -13.00
N LEU A 64 -5.95 5.54 -11.79
CA LEU A 64 -6.14 6.41 -10.62
C LEU A 64 -4.82 7.11 -10.24
N ALA A 65 -3.70 6.39 -10.30
CA ALA A 65 -2.37 6.93 -10.02
C ALA A 65 -1.95 7.99 -11.06
N GLU A 66 -2.14 7.73 -12.35
CA GLU A 66 -1.89 8.69 -13.43
C GLU A 66 -2.68 9.99 -13.21
N LYS A 67 -3.95 9.88 -12.84
CA LYS A 67 -4.78 11.04 -12.51
C LYS A 67 -4.26 11.80 -11.29
N ALA A 68 -3.81 11.08 -10.25
CA ALA A 68 -3.29 11.67 -9.02
C ALA A 68 -1.89 12.30 -9.18
N MET A 69 -1.10 11.81 -10.14
CA MET A 69 0.25 12.29 -10.48
C MET A 69 0.27 13.34 -11.59
N LYS A 70 -0.87 13.65 -12.21
CA LYS A 70 -0.93 14.65 -13.30
C LYS A 70 -0.37 16.00 -12.82
N GLY A 71 0.71 16.46 -13.46
CA GLY A 71 1.38 17.72 -13.14
C GLY A 71 2.31 17.66 -11.93
N LYS A 72 2.57 16.48 -11.36
CA LYS A 72 3.53 16.28 -10.26
C LYS A 72 4.78 15.58 -10.78
N GLU A 73 5.91 15.87 -10.13
CA GLU A 73 7.14 15.12 -10.37
C GLU A 73 7.08 13.74 -9.72
N LYS A 74 7.78 12.78 -10.32
CA LYS A 74 7.90 11.42 -9.77
C LYS A 74 8.87 11.42 -8.61
N LEU A 75 8.61 10.57 -7.62
CA LEU A 75 9.49 10.36 -6.48
C LEU A 75 10.82 9.74 -6.94
N SER A 76 11.92 10.13 -6.30
CA SER A 76 13.27 9.76 -6.77
C SER A 76 14.27 9.38 -5.68
N GLY A 77 13.99 9.69 -4.43
CA GLY A 77 14.74 9.27 -3.25
C GLY A 77 14.21 7.96 -2.64
N PRO A 78 14.81 7.53 -1.52
CA PRO A 78 14.37 6.35 -0.77
C PRO A 78 12.91 6.48 -0.33
N LEU A 79 12.13 5.41 -0.50
CA LEU A 79 10.68 5.41 -0.26
C LEU A 79 10.31 4.50 0.90
N GLU A 80 9.46 5.00 1.78
CA GLU A 80 8.65 4.19 2.68
C GLU A 80 7.25 3.99 2.07
N VAL A 81 6.83 2.73 1.94
CA VAL A 81 5.52 2.36 1.40
C VAL A 81 4.67 1.75 2.51
N LYS A 82 3.48 2.32 2.74
CA LYS A 82 2.48 1.79 3.66
C LYS A 82 1.23 1.38 2.89
N ILE A 83 0.83 0.12 3.01
CA ILE A 83 -0.36 -0.45 2.38
C ILE A 83 -1.29 -0.95 3.47
N HIS A 84 -2.47 -0.36 3.57
CA HIS A 84 -3.55 -0.83 4.44
C HIS A 84 -4.67 -1.42 3.60
N ALA A 85 -4.72 -2.75 3.57
CA ALA A 85 -5.74 -3.51 2.85
C ALA A 85 -6.97 -3.70 3.75
N MET A 86 -8.03 -2.92 3.48
CA MET A 86 -9.26 -2.91 4.26
C MET A 86 -10.30 -3.83 3.61
N PHE A 87 -10.43 -5.03 4.13
CA PHE A 87 -11.39 -6.04 3.69
C PHE A 87 -12.75 -5.81 4.33
N GLU A 88 -13.80 -6.13 3.58
CA GLU A 88 -15.17 -6.09 4.09
C GLU A 88 -15.40 -7.17 5.15
N CYS A 89 -16.27 -6.88 6.12
CA CYS A 89 -16.77 -7.87 7.05
C CYS A 89 -17.55 -8.96 6.29
N PRO A 90 -17.14 -10.24 6.38
CA PRO A 90 -17.83 -11.30 5.66
C PRO A 90 -19.25 -11.50 6.22
N LYS A 91 -20.21 -11.75 5.32
CA LYS A 91 -21.65 -11.83 5.66
C LYS A 91 -21.97 -12.77 6.83
N TYR A 92 -21.25 -13.89 6.97
CA TYR A 92 -21.50 -14.85 8.05
C TYR A 92 -21.15 -14.30 9.45
N LYS A 93 -20.32 -13.25 9.54
CA LYS A 93 -20.01 -12.54 10.80
C LYS A 93 -20.98 -11.41 11.11
N HIS A 94 -21.93 -11.12 10.21
CA HIS A 94 -22.91 -10.06 10.45
C HIS A 94 -23.83 -10.46 11.61
N ARG A 95 -24.13 -9.51 12.49
CA ARG A 95 -24.96 -9.71 13.68
C ARG A 95 -25.83 -8.47 13.86
N VAL A 96 -27.10 -8.67 14.19
CA VAL A 96 -28.05 -7.56 14.40
C VAL A 96 -27.76 -6.85 15.73
N ASN A 97 -27.63 -7.62 16.82
CA ASN A 97 -27.53 -7.04 18.16
C ASN A 97 -26.09 -6.67 18.59
N ASN A 98 -25.07 -7.26 17.97
CA ASN A 98 -23.66 -6.98 18.28
C ASN A 98 -22.84 -6.91 16.98
N PRO A 99 -22.89 -5.78 16.26
CA PRO A 99 -22.20 -5.64 14.98
C PRO A 99 -20.71 -5.95 15.07
N ALA A 100 -20.19 -6.66 14.07
CA ALA A 100 -18.77 -6.99 14.02
C ALA A 100 -17.92 -5.71 13.96
N LYS A 101 -16.90 -5.64 14.81
CA LYS A 101 -15.95 -4.52 14.88
C LYS A 101 -14.76 -4.75 13.95
N THR A 102 -14.03 -3.67 13.67
CA THR A 102 -12.78 -3.73 12.90
C THR A 102 -11.74 -4.55 13.67
N THR A 103 -11.08 -5.48 12.98
CA THR A 103 -10.06 -6.38 13.54
C THR A 103 -8.93 -6.65 12.56
N LEU A 104 -7.81 -7.20 13.03
CA LEU A 104 -6.76 -7.69 12.14
C LEU A 104 -7.23 -8.94 11.41
N LYS A 105 -6.95 -9.00 10.10
CA LYS A 105 -7.37 -10.13 9.26
C LYS A 105 -6.26 -11.16 9.15
N ALA A 106 -6.40 -12.27 9.87
CA ALA A 106 -5.49 -13.41 9.76
C ALA A 106 -5.69 -14.19 8.44
N ASN A 107 -6.95 -14.44 8.07
CA ASN A 107 -7.32 -15.32 6.94
C ASN A 107 -7.27 -14.60 5.57
N GLY A 108 -7.24 -15.38 4.49
CA GLY A 108 -7.30 -14.87 3.12
C GLY A 108 -5.93 -14.74 2.48
N PRO A 109 -5.78 -13.92 1.42
CA PRO A 109 -4.57 -13.91 0.61
C PRO A 109 -3.34 -13.47 1.43
N ASP A 110 -2.20 -14.01 1.01
CA ASP A 110 -0.91 -13.74 1.63
C ASP A 110 -0.57 -12.24 1.52
N VAL A 111 0.03 -11.68 2.57
CA VAL A 111 0.25 -10.23 2.68
C VAL A 111 1.31 -9.73 1.69
N ASP A 112 2.30 -10.56 1.39
CA ASP A 112 3.31 -10.35 0.36
C ASP A 112 2.68 -10.27 -1.04
N ASN A 113 1.71 -11.14 -1.34
CA ASN A 113 0.99 -11.11 -2.62
C ASN A 113 0.12 -9.85 -2.77
N ILE A 114 -0.46 -9.35 -1.67
CA ILE A 114 -1.14 -8.05 -1.67
C ILE A 114 -0.13 -6.96 -1.97
N ALA A 115 0.96 -6.87 -1.20
CA ALA A 115 1.96 -5.83 -1.36
C ALA A 115 2.52 -5.81 -2.79
N LYS A 116 2.89 -6.98 -3.32
CA LYS A 116 3.37 -7.15 -4.69
C LYS A 116 2.40 -6.59 -5.72
N HIS A 117 1.11 -6.90 -5.62
CA HIS A 117 0.11 -6.43 -6.58
C HIS A 117 0.03 -4.90 -6.67
N TYR A 118 -0.01 -4.23 -5.53
CA TYR A 118 -0.13 -2.77 -5.49
C TYR A 118 1.20 -2.08 -5.83
N MET A 119 2.34 -2.64 -5.40
CA MET A 119 3.66 -2.14 -5.78
C MET A 119 3.91 -2.28 -7.29
N ASP A 120 3.65 -3.45 -7.88
CA ASP A 120 3.80 -3.66 -9.33
C ASP A 120 2.92 -2.67 -10.13
N ALA A 121 1.72 -2.37 -9.62
CA ALA A 121 0.80 -1.45 -10.28
C ALA A 121 1.24 0.01 -10.18
N LEU A 122 1.82 0.46 -9.06
CA LEU A 122 2.16 1.87 -8.79
C LEU A 122 3.62 2.23 -9.09
N LEU A 123 4.55 1.34 -8.77
CA LEU A 123 6.00 1.59 -8.81
C LEU A 123 6.64 0.98 -10.05
N ALA A 124 6.43 -0.31 -10.31
CA ALA A 124 6.98 -0.97 -11.51
C ALA A 124 6.35 -0.44 -12.82
N SER A 125 5.21 0.23 -12.74
CA SER A 125 4.63 0.98 -13.86
C SER A 125 5.36 2.28 -14.16
N GLY A 126 6.23 2.75 -13.26
CA GLY A 126 6.93 4.01 -13.34
C GLY A 126 6.03 5.23 -13.21
N ILE A 127 4.80 5.09 -12.68
CA ILE A 127 3.84 6.20 -12.59
C ILE A 127 4.16 7.11 -11.40
N VAL A 128 4.39 6.53 -10.23
CA VAL A 128 4.59 7.28 -8.98
C VAL A 128 6.08 7.56 -8.71
N ALA A 129 6.93 6.57 -8.95
CA ALA A 129 8.37 6.63 -8.73
C ALA A 129 9.13 6.32 -10.03
N LYS A 130 10.41 6.70 -10.08
CA LYS A 130 11.29 6.37 -11.22
C LYS A 130 11.64 4.88 -11.28
N ASP A 131 11.87 4.26 -10.13
CA ASP A 131 12.33 2.89 -9.98
C ASP A 131 11.70 2.27 -8.72
N ASP A 132 11.34 0.99 -8.76
CA ASP A 132 10.82 0.24 -7.61
C ASP A 132 11.92 -0.13 -6.60
N ASN A 133 13.18 -0.17 -7.03
CA ASN A 133 14.35 -0.36 -6.17
C ASN A 133 14.55 0.75 -5.11
N LEU A 134 13.84 1.88 -5.26
CA LEU A 134 13.88 2.97 -4.29
C LEU A 134 13.13 2.64 -2.99
N VAL A 135 12.31 1.59 -2.94
CA VAL A 135 11.58 1.21 -1.73
C VAL A 135 12.53 0.57 -0.72
N VAL A 136 12.75 1.26 0.40
CA VAL A 136 13.63 0.82 1.49
C VAL A 136 12.86 0.29 2.70
N SER A 137 11.58 0.66 2.82
CA SER A 137 10.69 0.19 3.88
C SER A 137 9.31 -0.10 3.32
N LEU A 138 8.74 -1.23 3.72
CA LEU A 138 7.41 -1.67 3.33
C LEU A 138 6.64 -2.15 4.55
N LEU A 139 5.50 -1.51 4.81
CA LEU A 139 4.52 -1.97 5.78
C LEU A 139 3.24 -2.35 5.04
N CYS A 140 2.83 -3.61 5.12
CA CYS A 140 1.55 -4.05 4.58
C CYS A 140 0.70 -4.67 5.69
N THR A 141 -0.50 -4.12 5.91
CA THR A 141 -1.41 -4.55 6.98
C THR A 141 -2.75 -5.01 6.40
N LYS A 142 -3.22 -6.18 6.84
CA LYS A 142 -4.56 -6.70 6.50
C LYS A 142 -5.54 -6.42 7.62
N ILE A 143 -6.61 -5.70 7.32
CA ILE A 143 -7.63 -5.30 8.28
C ILE A 143 -8.99 -5.80 7.78
N GLU A 144 -9.78 -6.41 8.65
CA GLU A 144 -11.18 -6.70 8.41
C GLU A 144 -12.01 -5.57 9.04
N LEU A 145 -12.74 -4.85 8.22
CA LEU A 145 -13.54 -3.70 8.64
C LEU A 145 -14.77 -4.14 9.44
N ALA A 146 -15.32 -3.19 10.19
CA ALA A 146 -16.62 -3.36 10.81
C ALA A 146 -17.74 -3.62 9.79
N GLN A 147 -18.82 -4.25 10.26
CA GLN A 147 -19.99 -4.55 9.43
C GLN A 147 -20.56 -3.30 8.76
N GLY A 148 -20.85 -3.40 7.46
CA GLY A 148 -21.47 -2.33 6.66
C GLY A 148 -20.49 -1.33 6.03
N ILE A 149 -19.20 -1.37 6.36
CA ILE A 149 -18.20 -0.51 5.74
C ILE A 149 -17.72 -1.15 4.43
N LYS A 150 -17.74 -0.37 3.35
CA LYS A 150 -17.23 -0.80 2.05
C LYS A 150 -15.71 -1.00 2.09
N PRO A 151 -15.19 -2.05 1.44
CA PRO A 151 -13.76 -2.31 1.38
C PRO A 151 -13.02 -1.28 0.53
N TYR A 152 -11.75 -1.04 0.88
CA TYR A 152 -10.84 -0.19 0.12
C TYR A 152 -9.39 -0.54 0.45
N THR A 153 -8.46 0.02 -0.30
CA THR A 153 -7.02 -0.02 0.02
C THR A 153 -6.50 1.40 0.14
N LEU A 154 -5.83 1.71 1.24
CA LEU A 154 -5.14 2.97 1.44
C LEU A 154 -3.65 2.73 1.24
N ILE A 155 -3.02 3.55 0.39
CA ILE A 155 -1.59 3.47 0.12
C ILE A 155 -0.99 4.83 0.35
N THR A 156 0.08 4.87 1.13
CA THR A 156 0.90 6.05 1.37
C THR A 156 2.33 5.73 0.99
N ILE A 157 2.96 6.65 0.26
CA ILE A 157 4.34 6.56 -0.18
C ILE A 157 4.99 7.86 0.24
N ASP A 158 5.93 7.75 1.17
CA ASP A 158 6.67 8.89 1.73
C ASP A 158 8.13 8.82 1.23
N GLU A 159 8.62 9.91 0.63
CA GLU A 159 10.04 10.05 0.29
C GLU A 159 10.83 10.45 1.54
N ILE A 160 11.87 9.67 1.84
CA ILE A 160 12.70 9.83 3.03
C ILE A 160 13.93 10.64 2.65
N LEU A 161 14.13 11.74 3.34
CA LEU A 161 15.33 12.55 3.18
C LEU A 161 16.49 11.89 3.93
N SER A 162 17.70 11.98 3.37
CA SER A 162 18.92 11.39 3.96
C SER A 162 19.14 11.80 5.41
N ASP A 163 18.81 13.05 5.74
CA ASP A 163 19.08 13.67 7.03
C ASP A 163 18.00 13.34 8.07
N ASP A 164 16.81 12.94 7.61
CA ASP A 164 15.65 12.53 8.42
C ASP A 164 15.45 11.01 8.35
N ASN A 165 16.55 10.24 8.41
CA ASN A 165 16.48 8.78 8.42
C ASN A 165 15.88 8.27 9.74
N PRO A 166 14.64 7.75 9.76
CA PRO A 166 13.98 7.32 10.99
C PRO A 166 14.61 6.08 11.61
N TRP A 167 15.43 5.35 10.85
CA TRP A 167 16.12 4.14 11.29
C TRP A 167 17.55 4.40 11.76
N ARG A 168 18.00 5.67 11.80
CA ARG A 168 19.39 5.98 12.16
C ARG A 168 19.79 5.36 13.50
N THR A 169 18.98 5.53 14.53
CA THR A 169 19.20 4.97 15.87
C THR A 169 19.21 3.44 15.88
N MET A 170 18.33 2.80 15.09
CA MET A 170 18.32 1.35 14.94
C MET A 170 19.60 0.85 14.27
N ILE A 171 20.04 1.53 13.21
CA ILE A 171 21.27 1.20 12.47
C ILE A 171 22.49 1.34 13.40
N ASP A 172 22.61 2.47 14.10
CA ASP A 172 23.72 2.72 15.02
C ASP A 172 23.76 1.64 16.12
N SER A 173 22.60 1.28 16.69
CA SER A 173 22.51 0.20 17.70
C SER A 173 22.92 -1.18 17.17
N ILE A 174 22.61 -1.50 15.91
CA ILE A 174 23.01 -2.76 15.27
C ILE A 174 24.52 -2.79 15.02
N LEU A 175 25.09 -1.66 14.58
CA LEU A 175 26.53 -1.55 14.30
C LEU A 175 27.37 -1.61 15.57
N GLU A 176 26.89 -1.05 16.68
CA GLU A 176 27.55 -1.14 17.99
C GLU A 176 27.52 -2.57 18.58
N ALA A 177 26.60 -3.42 18.12
CA ALA A 177 26.43 -4.80 18.60
C ALA A 177 27.25 -5.85 17.83
N ILE A 178 27.99 -5.45 16.80
CA ILE A 178 28.87 -6.30 15.96
C ILE A 178 30.33 -6.06 16.35
#